data_AF-A0A1Q8VNM6-F1
#
_entry.id   AF-A0A1Q8VNM6-F1
#
_cell.length_a   1.000
_cell.length_b   1.000
_cell.length_c   1.000
_cell.angle_alpha   90.00
_cell.angle_beta   90.00
_cell.angle_gamma   90.00
#
_symmetry.space_group_name_H-M   'P 1'
#
loop_
_entity.id
_entity.type
_entity.pdbx_description
1 polymer ?
#
loop_
_entity_poly.entity_id
_entity_poly.type
_entity_poly.pdbx_seq_one_letter_code
_entity_poly.pdbx_strand_id
1 'polypeptide(L)'
;MSGRERKQVLLRLDPAVHAAIAKWAADDLRSVNAQIEVLLRRALDDAGRGVKAAPMRGRGRPRKDGGEDGSKIRTAEPSDSLGPAASSE
;
A
#
# COMPACT_ATOMS: atom_id res chain seq x y z
N MET A 1 -16.63 11.81 14.49
CA MET A 1 -15.55 10.80 14.50
C MET A 1 -14.93 10.78 13.12
N SER A 2 -13.94 11.64 12.87
CA SER A 2 -13.26 11.74 11.58
C SER A 2 -12.51 10.44 11.31
N GLY A 3 -12.72 9.90 10.11
CA GLY A 3 -12.49 8.51 9.73
C GLY A 3 -11.13 7.93 10.05
N ARG A 4 -11.16 6.66 10.47
CA ARG A 4 -10.03 5.73 10.69
C ARG A 4 -9.35 5.32 9.37
N GLU A 5 -9.38 6.21 8.39
CA GLU A 5 -8.96 5.93 7.03
C GLU A 5 -7.45 6.13 6.92
N ARG A 6 -6.77 5.10 6.41
CA ARG A 6 -5.32 5.12 6.28
C ARG A 6 -4.95 5.71 4.94
N LYS A 7 -4.03 6.68 4.95
CA LYS A 7 -3.49 7.22 3.72
C LYS A 7 -2.59 6.19 3.04
N GLN A 8 -2.90 5.85 1.79
CA GLN A 8 -2.00 5.08 0.94
C GLN A 8 -0.98 6.03 0.32
N VAL A 9 0.30 5.66 0.41
CA VAL A 9 1.43 6.46 -0.11
C VAL A 9 2.33 5.52 -0.90
N LEU A 10 2.74 5.96 -2.10
CA LEU A 10 3.76 5.27 -2.88
C LEU A 10 5.13 5.67 -2.33
N LEU A 11 5.87 4.70 -1.81
CA LEU A 11 7.20 4.91 -1.24
C LEU A 11 8.26 4.31 -2.17
N ARG A 12 9.27 5.11 -2.51
CA ARG A 12 10.48 4.62 -3.18
C ARG A 12 11.48 4.21 -2.11
N LEU A 13 11.84 2.94 -2.08
CA LEU A 13 12.84 2.40 -1.18
C LEU A 13 13.96 1.75 -1.97
N ASP A 14 15.16 1.81 -1.42
CA ASP A 14 16.24 0.93 -1.84
C ASP A 14 15.81 -0.55 -1.65
N PRO A 15 16.06 -1.44 -2.63
CA PRO A 15 15.65 -2.84 -2.53
C PRO A 15 16.24 -3.60 -1.34
N ALA A 16 17.49 -3.31 -0.95
CA ALA A 16 18.13 -3.96 0.19
C ALA A 16 17.49 -3.51 1.51
N VAL A 17 17.14 -2.23 1.63
CA VAL A 17 16.38 -1.71 2.78
C VAL A 17 15.02 -2.38 2.88
N HIS A 18 14.30 -2.50 1.76
CA HIS A 18 13.01 -3.19 1.74
C HIS A 18 13.15 -4.67 2.19
N ALA A 19 14.17 -5.38 1.69
CA ALA A 19 14.43 -6.76 2.08
C ALA A 19 14.72 -6.92 3.58
N ALA A 20 15.52 -6.01 4.16
CA ALA A 20 15.81 -6.01 5.59
C ALA A 20 14.55 -5.78 6.45
N ILE A 21 13.71 -4.83 6.06
CA ILE A 21 12.43 -4.57 6.75
C ILE A 21 11.49 -5.77 6.62
N ALA A 22 11.43 -6.39 5.44
CA ALA A 22 10.57 -7.56 5.21
C ALA A 22 11.00 -8.76 6.07
N LYS A 23 12.30 -9.01 6.19
CA LYS A 23 12.84 -10.05 7.08
C LYS A 23 12.47 -9.77 8.54
N TRP A 24 12.71 -8.55 9.01
CA TRP A 24 12.37 -8.17 10.38
C TRP A 24 10.87 -8.27 10.67
N ALA A 25 10.02 -7.86 9.72
CA ALA A 25 8.58 -8.01 9.85
C ALA A 25 8.16 -9.48 9.98
N ALA A 26 8.81 -10.39 9.24
CA ALA A 26 8.56 -11.82 9.32
C ALA A 26 8.94 -12.39 10.70
N ASP A 27 10.11 -12.01 11.21
CA ASP A 27 10.60 -12.42 12.54
C ASP A 27 9.61 -11.98 13.65
N ASP A 28 8.98 -10.82 13.49
CA ASP A 28 8.01 -10.24 14.42
C ASP A 28 6.54 -10.64 14.16
N LEU A 29 6.28 -11.55 13.20
CA LEU A 29 4.95 -11.96 12.75
C LEU A 29 4.02 -10.77 12.39
N ARG A 30 4.58 -9.78 11.69
CA ARG A 30 3.89 -8.57 11.22
C ARG A 30 3.92 -8.48 9.69
N SER A 31 2.97 -7.73 9.12
CA SER A 31 3.09 -7.32 7.74
C SER A 31 4.17 -6.24 7.60
N VAL A 32 4.79 -6.15 6.42
CA VAL A 32 5.79 -5.12 6.11
C VAL A 32 5.24 -3.71 6.38
N ASN A 33 4.00 -3.42 5.95
CA ASN A 33 3.37 -2.12 6.21
C ASN A 33 3.16 -1.85 7.70
N ALA A 34 2.82 -2.86 8.50
CA ALA A 34 2.71 -2.70 9.95
C ALA A 34 4.07 -2.43 10.59
N GLN A 35 5.14 -3.07 10.09
CA GLN A 35 6.50 -2.82 10.56
C GLN A 35 6.98 -1.40 10.21
N ILE A 36 6.73 -0.94 8.98
CA ILE A 36 7.04 0.43 8.55
C ILE A 36 6.34 1.46 9.45
N GLU A 37 5.06 1.25 9.77
CA GLU A 37 4.32 2.12 10.68
C GLU A 37 4.95 2.20 12.08
N VAL A 38 5.39 1.07 12.64
CA VAL A 38 6.08 1.02 13.94
C VAL A 38 7.36 1.83 13.89
N LEU A 39 8.16 1.67 12.82
CA LEU A 39 9.41 2.40 12.63
C LEU A 39 9.19 3.90 12.51
N LEU A 40 8.20 4.32 11.72
CA LEU A 40 7.89 5.73 11.54
C LEU A 40 7.42 6.39 12.84
N ARG A 41 6.58 5.69 13.64
CA ARG A 41 6.14 6.21 14.95
C ARG A 41 7.30 6.41 15.90
N ARG A 42 8.17 5.40 16.03
CA ARG A 42 9.37 5.49 16.87
C ARG A 42 10.27 6.64 16.42
N ALA A 43 10.56 6.75 15.13
CA ALA A 43 11.39 7.82 14.59
C ALA A 43 10.79 9.23 14.84
N LEU A 44 9.46 9.37 14.77
CA LEU A 44 8.78 10.62 15.11
C LEU A 44 8.87 10.93 16.60
N ASP A 45 8.68 9.93 17.46
CA ASP A 45 8.81 10.07 18.92
C ASP A 45 10.24 10.47 19.31
N ASP A 46 11.25 9.77 18.77
CA ASP A 46 12.68 10.04 18.97
C ASP A 46 13.08 11.45 18.49
N ALA A 47 12.44 11.93 17.41
CA ALA A 47 12.63 13.28 16.90
C ALA A 47 11.86 14.36 17.69
N GLY A 48 11.17 14.02 18.77
CA GLY A 48 10.33 14.94 19.55
C GLY A 48 9.08 15.42 18.82
N ARG A 49 8.67 14.71 17.76
CA ARG A 49 7.51 15.01 16.90
C ARG A 49 6.38 14.01 17.09
N GLY A 50 6.30 13.39 18.27
CA GLY A 50 5.35 12.34 18.59
C GLY A 50 3.91 12.75 18.25
N VAL A 51 3.23 11.90 17.48
CA VAL A 51 1.85 12.10 17.06
C VAL A 51 0.92 11.27 17.93
N LYS A 52 -0.21 11.84 18.38
CA LYS A 52 -1.33 11.05 18.94
C LYS A 52 -2.05 10.31 17.80
N ALA A 53 -1.35 9.40 17.14
CA ALA A 53 -1.89 8.63 16.04
C ALA A 53 -2.75 7.48 16.57
N ALA A 54 -3.90 7.23 15.92
CA ALA A 54 -4.86 6.20 16.29
C ALA A 54 -4.18 4.83 16.52
N PRO A 55 -4.70 4.01 17.45
CA PRO A 55 -4.07 2.73 17.80
C PRO A 55 -3.93 1.83 16.58
N MET A 56 -2.82 1.09 16.51
CA MET A 56 -2.64 0.03 15.50
C MET A 56 -3.82 -0.93 15.59
N ARG A 57 -4.40 -1.32 14.43
CA ARG A 57 -5.45 -2.34 14.43
C ARG A 57 -4.85 -3.63 14.97
N GLY A 58 -5.54 -4.23 15.94
CA GLY A 58 -5.16 -5.53 16.48
C GLY A 58 -5.10 -6.61 15.40
N ARG A 59 -4.40 -7.71 15.70
CA ARG A 59 -4.31 -8.89 14.83
C ARG A 59 -5.72 -9.42 14.52
N GLY A 60 -5.93 -9.86 13.28
CA GLY A 60 -7.20 -10.43 12.82
C GLY A 60 -7.74 -9.80 11.54
N ARG A 61 -8.74 -10.45 10.95
CA ARG A 61 -9.39 -9.99 9.71
C ARG A 61 -10.09 -8.65 9.96
N PRO A 62 -9.91 -7.63 9.12
CA PRO A 62 -10.76 -6.44 9.13
C PRO A 62 -12.25 -6.84 9.11
N ARG A 63 -13.09 -6.23 9.96
CA ARG A 63 -14.55 -6.30 9.81
C ARG A 63 -14.93 -5.83 8.39
N LYS A 64 -15.90 -6.50 7.76
CA LYS A 64 -16.25 -6.34 6.33
C LYS A 64 -16.92 -5.00 5.99
N ASP A 65 -17.09 -4.06 6.90
CA ASP A 65 -17.91 -2.87 6.62
C ASP A 65 -17.04 -1.65 6.28
N GLY A 66 -17.04 -1.27 4.99
CA GLY A 66 -16.73 0.09 4.51
C GLY A 66 -15.48 0.26 3.62
N GLY A 67 -15.49 -0.22 2.37
CA GLY A 67 -14.40 0.01 1.43
C GLY A 67 -14.71 -0.33 -0.03
N GLU A 68 -15.87 0.07 -0.53
CA GLU A 68 -16.11 0.18 -1.98
C GLU A 68 -15.40 1.43 -2.52
N ASP A 69 -14.07 1.42 -2.63
CA ASP A 69 -13.37 2.38 -3.51
C ASP A 69 -11.95 1.92 -3.87
N GLY A 70 -11.84 0.73 -4.47
CA GLY A 70 -10.54 0.19 -4.93
C GLY A 70 -10.57 -0.40 -6.34
N SER A 71 -11.72 -0.42 -7.02
CA SER A 71 -11.89 -1.13 -8.29
C SER A 71 -12.11 -0.18 -9.46
N LYS A 72 -11.15 0.71 -9.75
CA LYS A 72 -11.05 1.41 -11.04
C LYS A 72 -9.59 1.61 -11.46
N ILE A 73 -8.84 0.54 -11.65
CA ILE A 73 -7.77 0.55 -12.65
C ILE A 73 -8.33 -0.23 -13.84
N ARG A 74 -8.90 0.51 -14.79
CA ARG A 74 -9.30 -0.02 -16.09
C ARG A 74 -8.04 -0.43 -16.82
N THR A 75 -7.84 -1.73 -17.01
CA THR A 75 -6.91 -2.26 -18.01
C THR A 75 -7.42 -1.79 -19.37
N ALA A 76 -6.79 -0.76 -19.94
CA ALA A 76 -7.02 -0.41 -21.34
C ALA A 76 -6.22 -1.42 -22.18
N GLU A 77 -6.92 -2.42 -22.72
CA GLU A 77 -6.44 -3.22 -23.84
C GLU A 77 -6.26 -2.27 -25.05
N PRO A 78 -5.08 -2.19 -25.69
CA PRO A 78 -4.97 -1.52 -26.98
C PRO A 78 -5.58 -2.44 -28.05
N SER A 79 -6.74 -2.05 -28.59
CA SER A 79 -7.33 -2.69 -29.76
C SER A 79 -6.48 -2.36 -30.99
N ASP A 80 -5.57 -3.27 -31.36
CA ASP A 80 -4.86 -3.21 -32.64
C ASP A 80 -5.66 -4.00 -33.68
N SER A 81 -6.69 -3.35 -34.25
CA SER A 81 -7.38 -3.86 -35.43
C SER A 81 -6.72 -3.27 -36.68
N LEU A 82 -5.64 -3.90 -37.12
CA LEU A 82 -5.08 -3.76 -38.47
C LEU A 82 -6.12 -4.23 -39.50
N GLY A 83 -6.69 -3.31 -40.27
CA GLY A 83 -7.49 -3.64 -41.44
C GLY A 83 -6.58 -4.08 -42.59
N PRO A 84 -6.86 -5.19 -43.31
CA PRO A 84 -6.12 -5.49 -44.52
C PRO A 84 -6.64 -4.61 -45.67
N ALA A 85 -5.69 -3.91 -46.27
CA ALA A 85 -5.82 -3.35 -47.62
C ALA A 85 -6.04 -4.49 -48.62
N ALA A 86 -7.04 -4.35 -49.47
CA ALA A 86 -7.10 -5.06 -50.74
C ALA A 86 -7.56 -4.06 -51.80
N SER A 87 -6.59 -3.71 -52.65
CA SER A 87 -6.74 -2.96 -53.89
C SER A 87 -7.58 -3.73 -54.92
N SER A 88 -8.16 -2.98 -55.87
CA SER A 88 -8.25 -3.23 -57.33
C SER A 88 -8.22 -4.71 -57.81
N GLU A 89 -9.23 -5.23 -58.50
CA GLU A 89 -9.65 -4.96 -59.89
C GLU A 89 -10.99 -5.65 -60.17
#